data_AF-A0A1I0A8D7-F1
#
_entry.id   AF-A0A1I0A8D7-F1
#
_cell.length_a   1.000
_cell.length_b   1.000
_cell.length_c   1.000
_cell.angle_alpha   90.00
_cell.angle_beta   90.00
_cell.angle_gamma   90.00
#
_symmetry.space_group_name_H-M   'P 1'
#
loop_
_entity.id
_entity.type
_entity.pdbx_description
1 polymer ?
#
loop_
_entity_poly.entity_id
_entity_poly.type
_entity_poly.pdbx_seq_one_letter_code
_entity_poly.pdbx_strand_id
1 'polypeptide(L)'
;MKDLKLKFVIFVLLSAMALSGMLVISVLASKEPYEVKKNITTVFIERGDTLWTIAQNYYTEENESMKSYIEEIKECNHLSSSQIKEGQNLIVPYYERIH
;
A
#
# COMPACT_ATOMS: atom_id res chain seq x y z
N MET A 1 8.18 -3.38 -55.40
CA MET A 1 7.25 -2.36 -54.83
C MET A 1 6.40 -2.89 -53.68
N LYS A 2 5.84 -4.11 -53.75
CA LYS A 2 5.02 -4.69 -52.67
C LYS A 2 5.81 -4.92 -51.36
N ASP A 3 7.06 -5.39 -51.46
CA ASP A 3 7.92 -5.65 -50.30
C ASP A 3 8.34 -4.38 -49.55
N LEU A 4 8.47 -3.26 -50.28
CA LEU A 4 8.78 -1.95 -49.70
C LEU A 4 7.59 -1.40 -48.90
N LYS A 5 6.36 -1.57 -49.43
CA LYS A 5 5.12 -1.19 -48.73
C LYS A 5 4.90 -2.04 -47.47
N LEU A 6 5.17 -3.35 -47.53
CA LEU A 6 5.05 -4.24 -46.38
C LEU A 6 6.04 -3.87 -45.26
N LYS A 7 7.31 -3.61 -45.60
CA LYS A 7 8.32 -3.15 -44.63
C LYS A 7 7.94 -1.81 -44.00
N PHE A 8 7.36 -0.89 -44.78
CA PHE A 8 6.88 0.40 -44.29
C PHE A 8 5.72 0.25 -43.30
N VAL A 9 4.73 -0.61 -43.59
CA VAL A 9 3.60 -0.88 -42.68
C VAL A 9 4.09 -1.50 -41.36
N ILE A 10 5.00 -2.47 -41.43
CA ILE A 10 5.60 -3.09 -40.22
C ILE A 10 6.34 -2.03 -39.39
N PHE A 11 7.11 -1.15 -40.04
CA PHE A 11 7.80 -0.06 -39.35
C PHE A 11 6.83 0.90 -38.64
N VAL A 12 5.73 1.29 -39.29
CA VAL A 12 4.69 2.13 -38.68
C VAL A 12 4.05 1.44 -37.47
N LEU A 13 3.71 0.16 -37.57
CA LEU A 13 3.12 -0.59 -36.46
C LEU A 13 4.07 -0.72 -35.28
N LEU A 14 5.36 -0.99 -35.53
CA LEU A 14 6.38 -1.04 -34.46
C LEU A 14 6.58 0.33 -33.80
N SER A 15 6.58 1.41 -34.58
CA SER A 15 6.69 2.77 -34.04
C SER A 15 5.47 3.16 -33.19
N ALA A 16 4.26 2.80 -33.61
CA ALA A 16 3.03 3.04 -32.85
C ALA A 16 3.02 2.25 -31.53
N MET A 17 3.49 0.99 -31.55
CA MET A 17 3.61 0.17 -30.35
C MET A 17 4.65 0.74 -29.37
N ALA A 18 5.81 1.21 -29.87
CA ALA A 18 6.83 1.85 -29.03
C ALA A 18 6.32 3.17 -28.40
N LEU A 19 5.61 4.01 -29.15
CA LEU A 19 4.99 5.24 -28.65
C LEU A 19 3.95 4.96 -27.57
N SER A 20 3.09 3.95 -27.78
CA SER A 20 2.10 3.54 -26.77
C SER A 20 2.76 3.02 -25.48
N GLY A 21 3.86 2.26 -25.60
CA GLY A 21 4.63 1.80 -24.44
C GLY A 21 5.24 2.94 -23.63
N MET A 22 5.76 3.97 -24.31
CA MET A 22 6.36 5.13 -23.65
C MET A 22 5.35 5.93 -22.82
N LEU A 23 4.11 6.09 -23.31
CA LEU A 23 3.04 6.76 -22.55
C LEU A 23 2.65 6.01 -21.27
N VAL A 24 2.62 4.67 -21.30
CA VAL A 24 2.34 3.85 -20.11
C VAL A 24 3.45 3.99 -19.06
N ILE A 25 4.72 4.03 -19.48
CA ILE A 25 5.86 4.18 -18.57
C ILE A 25 5.83 5.54 -17.85
N SER A 26 5.52 6.62 -18.55
CA SER A 26 5.47 7.97 -17.95
C SER A 26 4.36 8.11 -16.89
N VAL A 27 3.20 7.48 -17.08
CA VAL A 27 2.12 7.48 -16.07
C VAL A 27 2.50 6.68 -14.83
N LEU A 28 3.23 5.57 -14.98
CA LEU A 28 3.67 4.76 -13.84
C LEU A 28 4.78 5.44 -13.02
N ALA A 29 5.57 6.30 -13.65
CA ALA A 29 6.68 7.01 -13.02
C ALA A 29 6.28 8.29 -12.25
N SER A 30 5.00 8.70 -12.28
CA SER A 30 4.54 9.96 -11.68
C SER A 30 4.23 9.88 -10.17
N LYS A 31 4.76 8.88 -9.45
CA LYS A 31 4.67 8.88 -7.99
C LYS A 31 5.68 9.89 -7.44
N GLU A 32 5.19 11.04 -6.99
CA GLU A 32 5.96 12.00 -6.19
C GLU A 32 6.66 11.24 -5.05
N PRO A 33 7.98 11.42 -4.86
CA PRO A 33 8.68 10.82 -3.74
C PRO A 33 8.11 11.40 -2.44
N TYR A 34 7.56 10.54 -1.59
CA TYR A 34 7.15 10.88 -0.23
C TYR A 34 7.97 10.05 0.75
N GLU A 35 8.22 10.62 1.92
CA GLU A 35 8.80 9.85 3.02
C GLU A 35 7.68 9.20 3.84
N VAL A 36 7.92 7.99 4.32
CA VAL A 36 7.00 7.30 5.23
C VAL A 36 7.54 7.39 6.64
N LYS A 37 6.78 8.03 7.52
CA LYS A 37 7.09 8.11 8.95
C LYS A 37 6.22 7.14 9.72
N LYS A 38 6.87 6.31 10.53
CA LYS A 38 6.20 5.46 11.52
C LYS A 38 5.97 6.25 12.80
N ASN A 39 4.72 6.32 13.24
CA ASN A 39 4.30 6.91 14.50
C ASN A 39 3.62 5.86 15.38
N ILE A 40 3.39 6.20 16.65
CA ILE A 40 2.69 5.34 17.61
C ILE A 40 1.57 6.14 18.23
N THR A 41 0.41 5.52 18.36
CA THR A 41 -0.72 6.04 19.14
C THR A 41 -1.18 5.03 20.17
N THR A 42 -2.06 5.47 21.07
CA THR A 42 -2.73 4.62 22.04
C THR A 42 -4.23 4.70 21.83
N VAL A 43 -4.88 3.56 21.70
CA VAL A 43 -6.33 3.42 21.52
C VAL A 43 -6.92 2.85 22.79
N PHE A 44 -7.95 3.51 23.33
CA PHE A 44 -8.72 2.95 24.45
C PHE A 44 -9.72 1.93 23.89
N ILE A 45 -9.66 0.70 24.38
CA ILE A 45 -10.50 -0.39 23.88
C ILE A 45 -11.91 -0.24 24.44
N GLU A 46 -12.87 -0.04 23.55
CA GLU A 46 -14.29 0.07 23.88
C GLU A 46 -15.01 -1.27 23.76
N ARG A 47 -16.25 -1.32 24.25
CA ARG A 47 -17.07 -2.53 24.16
C ARG A 47 -17.34 -2.89 22.70
N GLY A 48 -16.98 -4.11 22.31
CA GLY A 48 -17.22 -4.63 20.97
C GLY A 48 -16.04 -4.44 20.02
N ASP A 49 -14.99 -3.77 20.45
CA ASP A 49 -13.75 -3.68 19.68
C ASP A 49 -13.07 -5.04 19.54
N THR A 50 -12.42 -5.20 18.39
CA THR A 50 -11.54 -6.31 18.10
C THR A 50 -10.22 -5.74 17.58
N LEU A 51 -9.13 -6.53 17.64
CA LEU A 51 -7.89 -6.12 17.00
C LEU A 51 -8.09 -5.78 15.52
N TRP A 52 -9.01 -6.48 14.85
CA TRP A 52 -9.32 -6.23 13.45
C TRP A 52 -9.95 -4.87 13.23
N THR A 53 -11.00 -4.52 14.00
CA THR A 53 -11.71 -3.23 13.84
C THR A 53 -10.79 -2.07 14.20
N ILE A 54 -9.97 -2.21 15.23
CA ILE A 54 -8.98 -1.20 15.59
C ILE A 54 -7.90 -1.08 14.50
N ALA A 55 -7.31 -2.20 14.05
CA ALA A 55 -6.30 -2.18 12.99
C ALA A 55 -6.84 -1.55 11.69
N GLN A 56 -8.09 -1.84 11.33
CA GLN A 56 -8.73 -1.26 10.16
C GLN A 56 -8.75 0.28 10.19
N ASN A 57 -8.84 0.90 11.36
CA ASN A 57 -8.86 2.36 11.50
C ASN A 57 -7.50 3.02 11.24
N TYR A 58 -6.40 2.25 11.33
CA TYR A 58 -5.03 2.76 11.21
C TYR A 58 -4.23 2.11 10.06
N TYR A 59 -4.83 1.12 9.38
CA TYR A 59 -4.24 0.46 8.23
C TYR A 59 -4.11 1.42 7.06
N THR A 60 -2.93 1.46 6.46
CA THR A 60 -2.58 2.31 5.32
C THR A 60 -2.01 1.47 4.18
N GLU A 61 -1.86 2.06 3.00
CA GLU A 61 -1.20 1.41 1.86
C GLU A 61 0.29 1.10 2.11
N GLU A 62 0.90 1.70 3.13
CA GLU A 62 2.29 1.40 3.54
C GLU A 62 2.38 0.07 4.30
N ASN A 63 1.26 -0.47 4.77
CA ASN A 63 1.21 -1.77 5.42
C ASN A 63 1.11 -2.89 4.38
N GLU A 64 2.06 -3.85 4.45
CA GLU A 64 2.12 -4.99 3.52
C GLU A 64 0.81 -5.79 3.47
N SER A 65 0.24 -6.13 4.63
CA SER A 65 -1.03 -6.84 4.71
C SER A 65 -1.70 -6.60 6.06
N MET A 66 -3.02 -6.74 6.11
CA MET A 66 -3.75 -6.65 7.39
C MET A 66 -3.25 -7.68 8.41
N LYS A 67 -2.83 -8.87 7.95
CA LYS A 67 -2.30 -9.91 8.83
C LYS A 67 -0.97 -9.49 9.47
N SER A 68 -0.01 -9.02 8.66
CA SER A 68 1.28 -8.57 9.20
C SER A 68 1.11 -7.36 10.11
N TYR A 69 0.17 -6.47 9.80
CA TYR A 69 -0.12 -5.32 10.65
C TYR A 69 -0.76 -5.71 12.00
N ILE A 70 -1.68 -6.66 12.03
CA ILE A 70 -2.23 -7.19 13.29
C ILE A 70 -1.15 -7.88 14.13
N GLU A 71 -0.23 -8.63 13.50
CA GLU A 71 0.91 -9.22 14.22
C GLU A 71 1.83 -8.14 14.80
N GLU A 72 2.10 -7.06 14.07
CA GLU A 72 2.86 -5.92 14.59
C GLU A 72 2.18 -5.29 15.82
N ILE A 73 0.87 -5.06 15.78
CA ILE A 73 0.10 -4.56 16.92
C ILE A 73 0.22 -5.53 18.11
N LYS A 74 0.15 -6.84 17.86
CA LYS A 74 0.30 -7.85 18.91
C LYS A 74 1.69 -7.82 19.54
N GLU A 75 2.74 -7.71 18.74
CA GLU A 75 4.12 -7.59 19.21
C GLU A 75 4.30 -6.34 20.09
N CYS A 76 3.79 -5.18 19.66
CA CYS A 76 3.85 -3.92 20.40
C CYS A 76 3.18 -4.00 21.79
N ASN A 77 2.20 -4.89 21.95
CA ASN A 77 1.40 -5.04 23.18
C ASN A 77 1.66 -6.37 23.91
N HIS A 78 2.66 -7.13 23.48
CA HIS A 78 2.99 -8.45 24.04
C HIS A 78 1.79 -9.43 24.05
N LEU A 79 0.94 -9.38 23.03
CA LEU A 79 -0.23 -10.23 22.90
C LEU A 79 0.14 -11.56 22.22
N SER A 80 -0.11 -12.68 22.90
CA SER A 80 0.06 -14.03 22.32
C SER A 80 -1.13 -14.48 21.45
N SER A 81 -2.26 -13.77 21.53
CA SER A 81 -3.48 -14.05 20.78
C SER A 81 -4.19 -12.77 20.38
N SER A 82 -5.24 -12.85 19.56
CA SER A 82 -6.01 -11.68 19.14
C SER A 82 -7.07 -11.22 20.17
N GLN A 83 -7.03 -11.77 21.39
CA GLN A 83 -7.95 -11.41 22.45
C GLN A 83 -7.51 -10.09 23.10
N ILE A 84 -8.42 -9.12 23.13
CA ILE A 84 -8.25 -7.82 23.79
C ILE A 84 -9.40 -7.58 24.77
N LYS A 85 -9.21 -6.69 25.74
CA LYS A 85 -10.20 -6.43 26.79
C LYS A 85 -10.62 -4.96 26.82
N GLU A 86 -11.94 -4.76 26.92
CA GLU A 86 -12.56 -3.46 27.18
C GLU A 86 -11.89 -2.78 28.40
N GLY A 87 -11.68 -1.47 28.30
CA GLY A 87 -11.10 -0.66 29.38
C GLY A 87 -9.56 -0.64 29.41
N GLN A 88 -8.89 -1.30 28.47
CA GLN A 88 -7.44 -1.28 28.34
C GLN A 88 -6.97 -0.34 27.23
N ASN A 89 -5.73 0.13 27.33
CA ASN A 89 -5.05 0.87 26.29
C ASN A 89 -4.27 -0.08 25.38
N LEU A 90 -4.43 0.08 24.07
CA LEU A 90 -3.73 -0.66 23.03
C LEU A 90 -2.76 0.27 22.29
N ILE A 91 -1.49 -0.09 22.24
CA ILE A 91 -0.47 0.60 21.46
C ILE A 91 -0.67 0.24 19.99
N VAL A 92 -0.86 1.23 19.12
CA VAL A 92 -1.09 1.01 17.69
C VAL A 92 -0.06 1.82 16.88
N PRO A 93 0.88 1.16 16.18
CA PRO A 93 1.74 1.85 15.23
C PRO A 93 0.94 2.25 14.00
N TYR A 94 1.20 3.41 13.40
CA TYR A 94 0.60 3.80 12.13
C TYR A 94 1.63 4.51 11.25
N TYR A 95 1.39 4.51 9.94
CA TYR A 95 2.33 5.01 8.95
C TYR A 95 1.71 6.22 8.25
N GLU A 96 2.44 7.33 8.29
CA GLU A 96 2.02 8.60 7.71
C GLU A 96 2.98 8.98 6.59
N ARG A 97 2.42 9.39 5.44
CA ARG A 97 3.20 9.98 4.36
C ARG A 97 3.47 11.45 4.71
N ILE A 98 4.74 11.82 4.75
CA ILE A 98 5.16 13.20 4.98
C ILE A 98 5.78 13.77 3.69
N HIS A 99 5.57 15.07 3.49
CA HIS A 99 6.07 15.86 2.37
C HIS A 99 7.10 16.88 2.86
#